data_AF-B4HXX4-F1
#
_entry.id   AF-B4HXX4-F1
#
_cell.length_a   1.000
_cell.length_b   1.000
_cell.length_c   1.000
_cell.angle_alpha   90.00
_cell.angle_beta   90.00
_cell.angle_gamma   90.00
#
_symmetry.space_group_name_H-M   'P 1'
#
loop_
_entity.id
_entity.type
_entity.pdbx_description
1 polymer ?
#
loop_
_entity_poly.entity_id
_entity_poly.type
_entity_poly.pdbx_seq_one_letter_code
_entity_poly.pdbx_strand_id
1 'polypeptide(L)'
;MEHRVELLLEPIVAYKLERRSDNRPNKVEEEEPHLTKQLKKHYGIEAEVLGLLIKLEMRYKEYYNLYKCEMKAQKILVERIWLLTQRYLILISSEQSCRYPEVYTLSTEEAIINEYEEKLEVLRASNNKMKNTLLEINQQCKEFYAAYERLDKAQETPFIMGDSHHRSIRYYKIMAVDIFNYFYATVLKLKCFMHQLDPVNLESVEEYRDLLQNESAMEEFEGYLNNQFVYCKCMYPIPTCPILKLKCSHQNIANLKYVSRI
;
A
#
# COMPACT_ATOMS: atom_id res chain seq x y z
N MET A 1 -49.08 9.36 44.53
CA MET A 1 -47.78 8.79 44.94
C MET A 1 -46.77 9.18 43.88
N GLU A 2 -45.73 9.92 44.30
CA GLU A 2 -44.34 9.89 43.79
C GLU A 2 -44.10 10.18 42.29
N HIS A 3 -43.12 10.95 41.80
CA HIS A 3 -42.09 11.85 42.32
C HIS A 3 -41.62 12.71 41.11
N ARG A 4 -41.24 13.98 41.34
CA ARG A 4 -40.50 14.89 40.43
C ARG A 4 -39.18 14.29 39.95
N VAL A 5 -38.65 14.71 38.79
CA VAL A 5 -37.37 15.47 38.64
C VAL A 5 -37.38 16.27 37.31
N GLU A 6 -36.85 17.49 37.39
CA GLU A 6 -36.84 18.58 36.43
C GLU A 6 -35.91 18.37 35.22
N LEU A 7 -36.36 18.82 34.04
CA LEU A 7 -35.50 19.10 32.88
C LEU A 7 -35.27 20.61 32.81
N LEU A 8 -34.13 21.05 33.34
CA LEU A 8 -33.64 22.41 33.20
C LEU A 8 -33.18 22.63 31.75
N LEU A 9 -33.99 23.37 30.99
CA LEU A 9 -33.60 24.03 29.75
C LEU A 9 -32.97 25.37 30.12
N GLU A 10 -31.66 25.51 29.98
CA GLU A 10 -31.02 26.83 29.93
C GLU A 10 -30.77 27.28 28.48
N PRO A 11 -30.87 28.58 28.18
CA PRO A 11 -30.98 29.09 26.82
C PRO A 11 -29.62 29.27 26.14
N ILE A 12 -29.56 28.94 24.85
CA ILE A 12 -28.45 29.28 23.95
C ILE A 12 -28.38 30.81 23.81
N VAL A 13 -27.40 31.42 24.48
CA VAL A 13 -27.07 32.84 24.31
C VAL A 13 -26.30 33.03 23.00
N ALA A 14 -26.97 33.66 22.03
CA ALA A 14 -26.38 34.08 20.77
C ALA A 14 -25.47 35.31 20.99
N TYR A 15 -24.15 35.10 21.01
CA TYR A 15 -23.20 36.21 20.90
C TYR A 15 -22.99 36.58 19.43
N LYS A 16 -23.62 37.68 19.01
CA LYS A 16 -23.30 38.41 17.78
C LYS A 16 -21.91 39.03 17.95
N LEU A 17 -20.92 38.60 17.16
CA LEU A 17 -19.66 39.32 17.01
C LEU A 17 -19.78 40.29 15.83
N GLU A 18 -19.92 41.57 16.15
CA GLU A 18 -19.90 42.67 15.19
C GLU A 18 -18.53 42.76 14.50
N ARG A 19 -18.53 42.68 13.16
CA ARG A 19 -17.36 42.99 12.34
C ARG A 19 -17.17 44.51 12.32
N ARG A 20 -16.17 45.02 13.02
CA ARG A 20 -15.58 46.33 12.72
C ARG A 20 -14.53 46.16 11.64
N SER A 21 -14.82 46.76 10.49
CA SER A 21 -13.91 46.98 9.38
C SER A 21 -13.00 48.15 9.73
N ASP A 22 -11.76 47.87 10.15
CA ASP A 22 -10.69 48.86 10.19
C ASP A 22 -9.72 48.61 9.04
N ASN A 23 -9.77 49.51 8.05
CA ASN A 23 -8.76 49.67 7.02
C ASN A 23 -7.46 50.19 7.64
N ARG A 24 -6.39 49.40 7.60
CA ARG A 24 -5.00 49.91 7.60
C ARG A 24 -4.19 49.20 6.52
N PRO A 25 -3.42 49.93 5.68
CA PRO A 25 -2.50 49.34 4.74
C PRO A 25 -1.19 48.94 5.45
N ASN A 26 -0.46 48.02 4.81
CA ASN A 26 0.86 47.48 5.17
C ASN A 26 0.87 46.38 6.25
N LYS A 27 0.58 45.14 5.85
CA LYS A 27 1.17 43.96 6.48
C LYS A 27 2.63 43.91 6.07
N VAL A 28 3.49 44.47 6.92
CA VAL A 28 4.87 44.02 7.03
C VAL A 28 4.80 42.53 7.35
N GLU A 29 5.42 41.69 6.52
CA GLU A 29 5.63 40.28 6.86
C GLU A 29 6.30 40.24 8.23
N GLU A 30 5.59 39.75 9.24
CA GLU A 30 6.14 39.49 10.56
C GLU A 30 7.20 38.39 10.39
N GLU A 31 8.42 38.77 10.02
CA GLU A 31 9.56 37.87 10.09
C GLU A 31 9.76 37.51 11.56
N GLU A 32 9.53 36.24 11.91
CA GLU A 32 9.89 35.71 13.22
C GLU A 32 11.34 36.13 13.56
N PRO A 33 11.56 36.94 14.61
CA PRO A 33 12.81 37.70 14.81
C PRO A 33 14.03 36.82 15.15
N HIS A 34 13.86 35.50 15.20
CA HIS A 34 14.88 34.54 15.62
C HIS A 34 15.32 33.60 14.50
N LEU A 35 14.65 33.58 13.34
CA LEU A 35 14.99 32.70 12.24
C LEU A 35 15.80 33.44 11.17
N THR A 36 17.12 33.19 11.14
CA THR A 36 17.96 33.66 10.03
C THR A 36 17.44 33.10 8.70
N LYS A 37 17.63 33.83 7.59
CA LYS A 37 17.21 33.38 6.25
C LYS A 37 17.75 31.99 5.89
N GLN A 38 18.96 31.68 6.37
CA GLN A 38 19.57 30.36 6.20
C GLN A 38 18.82 29.26 6.96
N LEU A 39 18.40 29.53 8.19
CA LEU A 39 17.62 28.59 9.00
C LEU A 39 16.21 28.39 8.45
N LYS A 40 15.54 29.47 7.97
CA LYS A 40 14.26 29.35 7.23
C LYS A 40 14.37 28.44 6.02
N LYS A 41 15.45 28.60 5.23
CA LYS A 41 15.71 27.76 4.05
C LYS A 41 15.94 26.30 4.43
N HIS A 42 16.67 26.06 5.52
CA HIS A 42 16.94 24.71 6.03
C HIS A 42 15.66 23.99 6.47
N TYR A 43 14.83 24.63 7.30
CA TYR A 43 13.52 24.07 7.68
C TYR A 43 12.60 23.84 6.48
N GLY A 44 12.69 24.66 5.44
CA GLY A 44 11.97 24.42 4.19
C GLY A 44 12.38 23.12 3.49
N ILE A 45 13.67 22.78 3.52
CA ILE A 45 14.18 21.50 2.98
C ILE A 45 13.77 20.34 3.89
N GLU A 46 13.82 20.50 5.22
CA GLU A 46 13.34 19.47 6.15
C GLU A 46 11.86 19.13 5.92
N ALA A 47 11.02 20.16 5.75
CA ALA A 47 9.60 19.98 5.44
C ALA A 47 9.39 19.27 4.10
N GLU A 48 10.20 19.58 3.08
CA GLU A 48 10.17 18.88 1.79
C GLU A 48 10.52 17.39 1.94
N VAL A 49 11.61 17.08 2.65
CA VAL A 49 12.06 15.71 2.89
C VAL A 49 11.03 14.92 3.70
N LEU A 50 10.46 15.52 4.74
CA LEU A 50 9.40 14.91 5.53
C LEU A 50 8.14 14.64 4.68
N GLY A 51 7.75 15.59 3.83
CA GLY A 51 6.63 15.41 2.90
C GLY A 51 6.85 14.26 1.92
N LEU A 52 8.06 14.08 1.42
CA LEU A 52 8.42 12.94 0.55
C LEU A 52 8.46 11.62 1.32
N LEU A 53 8.94 11.60 2.56
CA LEU A 53 8.92 10.43 3.42
C LEU A 53 7.49 9.94 3.68
N ILE A 54 6.57 10.83 4.07
CA ILE A 54 5.18 10.46 4.32
C ILE A 54 4.51 9.90 3.06
N LYS A 55 4.81 10.47 1.88
CA LYS A 55 4.33 9.92 0.61
C LYS A 55 4.88 8.51 0.37
N LEU A 56 6.16 8.27 0.63
CA LEU A 56 6.76 6.94 0.52
C LEU A 56 6.10 5.94 1.47
N GLU A 57 5.87 6.31 2.73
CA GLU A 57 5.14 5.47 3.70
C GLU A 57 3.77 5.03 3.17
N MET A 58 2.99 5.96 2.63
CA MET A 58 1.69 5.64 2.04
C MET A 58 1.82 4.70 0.85
N ARG A 59 2.81 4.94 -0.02
CA ARG A 59 3.05 4.16 -1.23
C ARG A 59 3.49 2.73 -0.94
N TYR A 60 4.34 2.52 0.05
CA TYR A 60 4.68 1.17 0.49
C TYR A 60 3.50 0.45 1.15
N LYS A 61 2.65 1.15 1.91
CA LYS A 61 1.42 0.56 2.46
C LYS A 61 0.44 0.13 1.38
N GLU A 62 0.23 0.97 0.38
CA GLU A 62 -0.57 0.65 -0.81
C GLU A 62 0.01 -0.55 -1.56
N TYR A 63 1.33 -0.55 -1.77
CA TYR A 63 2.03 -1.67 -2.38
C TYR A 63 1.88 -2.97 -1.60
N TYR A 64 2.02 -2.92 -0.28
CA TYR A 64 1.89 -4.11 0.56
C TYR A 64 0.48 -4.71 0.49
N ASN A 65 -0.56 -3.87 0.41
CA ASN A 65 -1.92 -4.35 0.19
C ASN A 65 -2.08 -5.01 -1.19
N LEU A 66 -1.51 -4.40 -2.24
CA LEU A 66 -1.45 -5.03 -3.58
C LEU A 66 -0.72 -6.38 -3.51
N TYR A 67 0.46 -6.42 -2.91
CA TYR A 67 1.25 -7.63 -2.72
C TYR A 67 0.44 -8.73 -2.05
N LYS A 68 -0.23 -8.44 -0.92
CA LYS A 68 -1.08 -9.42 -0.22
C LYS A 68 -2.20 -9.96 -1.13
N CYS A 69 -2.84 -9.10 -1.91
CA CYS A 69 -3.88 -9.50 -2.86
C CYS A 69 -3.33 -10.41 -3.96
N GLU A 70 -2.21 -10.01 -4.59
CA GLU A 70 -1.57 -10.78 -5.65
C GLU A 70 -1.07 -12.13 -5.13
N MET A 71 -0.39 -12.17 -3.98
CA MET A 71 0.06 -13.43 -3.35
C MET A 71 -1.10 -14.39 -3.08
N LYS A 72 -2.24 -13.88 -2.59
CA LYS A 72 -3.44 -14.70 -2.38
C LYS A 72 -4.00 -15.24 -3.69
N ALA A 73 -4.03 -14.43 -4.75
CA ALA A 73 -4.48 -14.87 -6.07
C ALA A 73 -3.55 -15.94 -6.65
N GLN A 74 -2.23 -15.74 -6.54
CA GLN A 74 -1.23 -16.69 -7.01
C GLN A 74 -1.32 -18.04 -6.29
N LYS A 75 -1.60 -18.03 -4.97
CA LYS A 75 -1.87 -19.27 -4.22
C LYS A 75 -3.04 -20.06 -4.80
N ILE A 76 -4.14 -19.41 -5.15
CA ILE A 76 -5.30 -20.09 -5.74
C ILE A 76 -4.95 -20.65 -7.13
N LEU A 77 -4.21 -19.87 -7.92
CA LEU A 77 -3.79 -20.26 -9.27
C LEU A 77 -2.82 -21.45 -9.26
N VAL A 78 -1.84 -21.47 -8.34
CA VAL A 78 -0.87 -22.57 -8.28
C VAL A 78 -1.53 -23.89 -7.89
N GLU A 79 -2.55 -23.88 -7.03
CA GLU A 79 -3.32 -25.10 -6.73
C GLU A 79 -4.02 -25.64 -8.00
N ARG A 80 -4.49 -24.74 -8.86
CA ARG A 80 -5.08 -25.15 -10.15
C ARG A 80 -4.03 -25.71 -11.09
N ILE A 81 -2.87 -25.05 -11.20
CA ILE A 81 -1.73 -25.50 -12.00
C ILE A 81 -1.26 -26.88 -11.54
N TRP A 82 -1.18 -27.12 -10.23
CA TRP A 82 -0.80 -28.42 -9.65
C TRP A 82 -1.76 -29.53 -10.09
N LEU A 83 -3.08 -29.30 -10.01
CA LEU A 83 -4.07 -30.27 -10.50
C LEU A 83 -3.98 -30.52 -12.00
N LEU A 84 -3.73 -29.48 -12.81
CA LEU A 84 -3.54 -29.62 -14.26
C LEU A 84 -2.30 -30.45 -14.58
N THR A 85 -1.20 -30.21 -13.87
CA THR A 85 0.07 -30.95 -13.98
C THR A 85 -0.15 -32.44 -13.67
N GLN A 86 -0.84 -32.75 -12.57
CA GLN A 86 -1.19 -34.14 -12.23
C GLN A 86 -2.04 -34.81 -13.30
N ARG A 87 -3.06 -34.11 -13.82
CA ARG A 87 -3.92 -34.64 -14.90
C ARG A 87 -3.13 -34.90 -16.17
N TYR A 88 -2.23 -33.99 -16.53
CA TYR A 88 -1.35 -34.14 -17.68
C TYR A 88 -0.47 -35.38 -17.54
N LEU A 89 0.20 -35.53 -16.39
CA LEU A 89 1.05 -36.70 -16.10
C LEU A 89 0.28 -38.03 -16.15
N ILE A 90 -0.96 -38.07 -15.64
CA ILE A 90 -1.82 -39.26 -15.73
C ILE A 90 -2.20 -39.56 -17.18
N LEU A 91 -2.53 -38.54 -17.97
CA LEU A 91 -2.92 -38.68 -19.37
C LEU A 91 -1.78 -39.31 -20.18
N ILE A 92 -0.60 -38.70 -20.15
CA ILE A 92 0.57 -39.16 -20.94
C ILE A 92 1.13 -40.50 -20.46
N SER A 93 0.96 -40.86 -19.19
CA SER A 93 1.35 -42.18 -18.68
C SER A 93 0.36 -43.28 -19.04
N SER A 94 -0.90 -42.93 -19.33
CA SER A 94 -1.95 -43.88 -19.70
C SER A 94 -1.91 -44.29 -21.18
N GLU A 95 -1.29 -43.48 -22.06
CA GLU A 95 -1.22 -43.76 -23.51
C GLU A 95 -0.45 -45.06 -23.84
N GLN A 96 0.43 -45.54 -22.97
CA GLN A 96 1.21 -46.76 -23.21
C GLN A 96 0.40 -48.07 -23.09
N SER A 97 -0.85 -48.03 -22.59
CA SER A 97 -1.63 -49.25 -22.32
C SER A 97 -3.12 -49.20 -22.69
N CYS A 98 -3.63 -48.10 -23.27
CA CYS A 98 -5.06 -47.86 -23.37
C CYS A 98 -5.66 -47.97 -24.79
N ARG A 99 -6.93 -48.39 -24.83
CA ARG A 99 -7.70 -48.85 -26.01
C ARG A 99 -8.58 -47.75 -26.63
N TYR A 100 -8.28 -46.47 -26.40
CA TYR A 100 -9.08 -45.32 -26.87
C TYR A 100 -8.53 -44.72 -28.18
N PRO A 101 -9.38 -44.12 -29.03
CA PRO A 101 -8.92 -43.45 -30.24
C PRO A 101 -8.08 -42.22 -29.91
N GLU A 102 -6.90 -42.08 -30.54
CA GLU A 102 -5.95 -40.96 -30.40
C GLU A 102 -6.61 -39.57 -30.55
N VAL A 103 -7.70 -39.46 -31.30
CA VAL A 103 -8.43 -38.20 -31.52
C VAL A 103 -9.02 -37.63 -30.21
N TYR A 104 -9.45 -38.48 -29.27
CA TYR A 104 -10.03 -38.03 -28.00
C TYR A 104 -8.95 -37.70 -26.95
N THR A 105 -7.77 -38.32 -27.03
CA THR A 105 -6.65 -38.03 -26.12
C THR A 105 -5.98 -36.72 -26.49
N LEU A 106 -5.73 -36.46 -27.79
CA LEU A 106 -5.16 -35.21 -28.28
C LEU A 106 -6.02 -33.98 -27.91
N SER A 107 -7.34 -34.05 -28.09
CA SER A 107 -8.22 -32.93 -27.72
C SER A 107 -8.26 -32.66 -26.21
N THR A 108 -8.06 -33.70 -25.39
CA THR A 108 -7.98 -33.56 -23.93
C THR A 108 -6.63 -33.00 -23.50
N GLU A 109 -5.54 -33.44 -24.14
CA GLU A 109 -4.19 -32.93 -23.93
C GLU A 109 -4.11 -31.43 -24.22
N GLU A 110 -4.56 -31.03 -25.41
CA GLU A 110 -4.62 -29.63 -25.84
C GLU A 110 -5.45 -28.78 -24.86
N ALA A 111 -6.59 -29.28 -24.37
CA ALA A 111 -7.40 -28.56 -23.40
C ALA A 111 -6.66 -28.32 -22.07
N ILE A 112 -5.90 -29.31 -21.58
CA ILE A 112 -5.11 -29.18 -20.34
C ILE A 112 -3.96 -28.19 -20.54
N ILE A 113 -3.22 -28.28 -21.65
CA ILE A 113 -2.11 -27.38 -21.96
C ILE A 113 -2.62 -25.94 -22.10
N ASN A 114 -3.69 -25.73 -22.86
CA ASN A 114 -4.27 -24.40 -23.04
C ASN A 114 -4.72 -23.78 -21.72
N GLU A 115 -5.38 -24.56 -20.84
CA GLU A 115 -5.77 -24.07 -19.53
C GLU A 115 -4.55 -23.74 -18.66
N TYR A 116 -3.51 -24.58 -18.71
CA TYR A 116 -2.25 -24.37 -17.99
C TYR A 116 -1.58 -23.06 -18.42
N GLU A 117 -1.42 -22.85 -19.72
CA GLU A 117 -0.85 -21.64 -20.30
C GLU A 117 -1.64 -20.39 -19.91
N GLU A 118 -2.98 -20.46 -19.94
CA GLU A 118 -3.85 -19.37 -19.49
C GLU A 118 -3.53 -18.98 -18.03
N LYS A 119 -3.36 -19.97 -17.13
CA LYS A 119 -3.03 -19.67 -15.72
C LYS A 119 -1.61 -19.14 -15.56
N LEU A 120 -0.65 -19.62 -16.35
CA LEU A 120 0.70 -19.07 -16.37
C LEU A 120 0.72 -17.60 -16.81
N GLU A 121 -0.08 -17.21 -17.81
CA GLU A 121 -0.17 -15.81 -18.22
C GLU A 121 -0.71 -14.93 -17.09
N VAL A 122 -1.69 -15.40 -16.34
CA VAL A 122 -2.22 -14.67 -15.17
C VAL A 122 -1.16 -14.52 -14.07
N LEU A 123 -0.38 -15.57 -13.78
CA LEU A 123 0.75 -15.48 -12.84
C LEU A 123 1.80 -14.47 -13.32
N ARG A 124 2.13 -14.49 -14.62
CA ARG A 124 3.09 -13.57 -15.21
C ARG A 124 2.61 -12.13 -15.14
N ALA A 125 1.33 -11.89 -15.44
CA ALA A 125 0.72 -10.57 -15.31
C ALA A 125 0.76 -10.07 -13.87
N SER A 126 0.44 -10.94 -12.89
CA SER A 126 0.53 -10.64 -11.46
C SER A 126 1.95 -10.22 -11.05
N ASN A 127 2.96 -11.02 -11.42
CA ASN A 127 4.37 -10.71 -11.13
C ASN A 127 4.85 -9.41 -11.81
N ASN A 128 4.43 -9.16 -13.05
CA ASN A 128 4.77 -7.93 -13.76
C ASN A 128 4.10 -6.70 -13.15
N LYS A 129 2.85 -6.82 -12.69
CA LYS A 129 2.14 -5.75 -12.00
C LYS A 129 2.86 -5.38 -10.70
N MET A 130 3.20 -6.36 -9.86
CA MET A 130 3.99 -6.12 -8.65
C MET A 130 5.37 -5.50 -8.95
N LYS A 131 6.05 -5.95 -10.01
CA LYS A 131 7.32 -5.36 -10.43
C LYS A 131 7.16 -3.89 -10.83
N ASN A 132 6.20 -3.59 -11.70
CA ASN A 132 6.03 -2.26 -12.26
C ASN A 132 5.66 -1.24 -11.19
N THR A 133 4.71 -1.56 -10.32
CA THR A 133 4.35 -0.69 -9.18
C THR A 133 5.54 -0.47 -8.25
N LEU A 134 6.39 -1.48 -8.02
CA LEU A 134 7.58 -1.32 -7.20
C LEU A 134 8.63 -0.39 -7.87
N LEU A 135 8.77 -0.45 -9.19
CA LEU A 135 9.65 0.45 -9.94
C LEU A 135 9.17 1.90 -9.91
N GLU A 136 7.86 2.14 -9.85
CA GLU A 136 7.30 3.48 -9.61
C GLU A 136 7.70 4.01 -8.22
N ILE A 137 7.65 3.16 -7.19
CA ILE A 137 8.10 3.52 -5.84
C ILE A 137 9.60 3.81 -5.82
N ASN A 138 10.42 3.04 -6.56
CA ASN A 138 11.85 3.32 -6.70
C ASN A 138 12.11 4.75 -7.21
N GLN A 139 11.29 5.23 -8.15
CA GLN A 139 11.43 6.60 -8.65
C GLN A 139 11.17 7.63 -7.54
N GLN A 140 10.17 7.38 -6.69
CA GLN A 140 9.88 8.22 -5.52
C GLN A 140 10.98 8.12 -4.44
N CYS A 141 11.60 6.95 -4.26
CA CYS A 141 12.78 6.79 -3.40
C CYS A 141 13.93 7.68 -3.89
N LYS A 142 14.17 7.74 -5.19
CA LYS A 142 15.22 8.61 -5.77
C LYS A 142 14.93 10.09 -5.53
N GLU A 143 13.67 10.52 -5.67
CA GLU A 143 13.26 11.89 -5.35
C GLU A 143 13.51 12.22 -3.88
N PHE A 144 13.12 11.32 -2.98
CA PHE A 144 13.39 11.44 -1.55
C PHE A 144 14.89 11.49 -1.24
N TYR A 145 15.72 10.65 -1.87
CA TYR A 145 17.17 10.67 -1.67
C TYR A 145 17.80 11.97 -2.18
N ALA A 146 17.37 12.47 -3.34
CA ALA A 146 17.85 13.75 -3.86
C ALA A 146 17.50 14.91 -2.91
N ALA A 147 16.31 14.90 -2.32
CA ALA A 147 15.93 15.89 -1.31
C ALA A 147 16.73 15.72 0.00
N TYR A 148 16.91 14.48 0.46
CA TYR A 148 17.71 14.16 1.64
C TYR A 148 19.17 14.64 1.50
N GLU A 149 19.78 14.48 0.32
CA GLU A 149 21.16 14.89 0.11
C GLU A 149 21.35 16.42 0.17
N ARG A 150 20.29 17.20 -0.11
CA ARG A 150 20.29 18.66 0.05
C ARG A 150 20.23 19.12 1.52
N LEU A 151 19.92 18.24 2.47
CA LEU A 151 19.92 18.60 3.89
C LEU A 151 21.33 18.91 4.38
N ASP A 152 21.46 20.07 5.05
CA ASP A 152 22.64 20.37 5.83
C ASP A 152 22.61 19.54 7.12
N LYS A 153 23.38 18.45 7.11
CA LYS A 153 23.45 17.48 8.22
C LYS A 153 24.23 18.03 9.43
N ALA A 154 24.89 19.20 9.32
CA ALA A 154 25.63 19.82 10.41
C ALA A 154 24.73 20.62 11.37
N GLN A 155 23.47 20.90 11.01
CA GLN A 155 22.55 21.73 11.80
C GLN A 155 21.99 21.03 13.05
N GLU A 156 22.33 19.76 13.32
CA GLU A 156 21.93 18.95 14.49
C GLU A 156 20.47 19.13 14.95
N THR A 157 19.55 19.35 14.01
CA THR A 157 18.14 19.55 14.33
C THR A 157 17.52 18.25 14.86
N PRO A 158 16.37 18.32 15.58
CA PRO A 158 15.62 17.12 15.99
C PRO A 158 15.27 16.20 14.82
N PHE A 159 15.04 16.75 13.63
CA PHE A 159 14.78 15.97 12.42
C PHE A 159 16.02 15.14 11.99
N ILE A 160 17.21 15.73 12.10
CA ILE A 160 18.49 15.11 11.72
C ILE A 160 18.97 14.12 12.77
N MET A 161 18.91 14.49 14.04
CA MET A 161 19.44 13.71 15.17
C MET A 161 18.42 12.71 15.74
N GLY A 162 17.14 12.96 15.53
CA GLY A 162 16.05 12.33 16.26
C GLY A 162 15.72 13.08 17.55
N ASP A 163 14.58 12.75 18.14
CA ASP A 163 14.13 13.24 19.44
C ASP A 163 13.54 12.09 20.29
N SER A 164 12.91 12.39 21.42
CA SER A 164 12.31 11.39 22.31
C SER A 164 11.13 10.63 21.69
N HIS A 165 10.54 11.15 20.61
CA HIS A 165 9.34 10.63 19.95
C HIS A 165 9.63 10.14 18.52
N HIS A 166 10.63 10.70 17.84
CA HIS A 166 10.93 10.46 16.43
C HIS A 166 12.37 9.97 16.25
N ARG A 167 12.55 8.97 15.40
CA ARG A 167 13.89 8.56 14.98
C ARG A 167 14.45 9.56 13.97
N SER A 168 15.77 9.60 13.84
CA SER A 168 16.44 10.46 12.87
C SER A 168 15.99 10.16 11.44
N ILE A 169 15.97 11.18 10.58
CA ILE A 169 15.64 10.99 9.16
C ILE A 169 16.58 10.00 8.45
N ARG A 170 17.82 9.85 8.93
CA ARG A 170 18.77 8.84 8.44
C ARG A 170 18.25 7.41 8.61
N TYR A 171 17.58 7.12 9.72
CA TYR A 171 16.98 5.82 9.99
C TYR A 171 15.94 5.46 8.93
N TYR A 172 15.03 6.39 8.63
CA TYR A 172 13.99 6.20 7.62
C TYR A 172 14.55 6.08 6.20
N LYS A 173 15.64 6.79 5.89
CA LYS A 173 16.35 6.62 4.61
C LYS A 173 16.84 5.19 4.41
N ILE A 174 17.49 4.61 5.42
CA ILE A 174 17.98 3.23 5.36
C ILE A 174 16.81 2.27 5.21
N MET A 175 15.75 2.47 6.01
CA MET A 175 14.59 1.61 5.98
C MET A 175 13.86 1.62 4.63
N ALA A 176 13.74 2.77 3.97
CA ALA A 176 13.13 2.85 2.64
C ALA A 176 13.89 1.96 1.62
N VAL A 177 15.23 1.94 1.67
CA VAL A 177 16.06 1.07 0.83
C VAL A 177 15.82 -0.40 1.17
N ASP A 178 15.81 -0.75 2.45
CA ASP A 178 15.67 -2.14 2.89
C ASP A 178 14.30 -2.72 2.50
N ILE A 179 13.23 -1.94 2.67
CA ILE A 179 11.88 -2.31 2.25
C ILE A 179 11.83 -2.51 0.73
N PHE A 180 12.44 -1.60 -0.05
CA PHE A 180 12.51 -1.75 -1.51
C PHE A 180 13.23 -3.05 -1.89
N ASN A 181 14.42 -3.27 -1.33
CA ASN A 181 15.26 -4.42 -1.67
C ASN A 181 14.57 -5.74 -1.32
N TYR A 182 13.90 -5.79 -0.17
CA TYR A 182 13.10 -6.94 0.23
C TYR A 182 12.04 -7.28 -0.83
N PHE A 183 11.16 -6.33 -1.16
CA PHE A 183 10.11 -6.57 -2.15
C PHE A 183 10.66 -6.87 -3.54
N TYR A 184 11.75 -6.21 -3.93
CA TYR A 184 12.37 -6.44 -5.23
C TYR A 184 12.92 -7.86 -5.33
N ALA A 185 13.61 -8.33 -4.28
CA ALA A 185 14.10 -9.69 -4.20
C ALA A 185 12.95 -10.72 -4.24
N THR A 186 11.86 -10.50 -3.49
CA THR A 186 10.69 -11.38 -3.51
C THR A 186 10.08 -11.45 -4.92
N VAL A 187 9.88 -10.32 -5.60
CA VAL A 187 9.34 -10.30 -6.98
C VAL A 187 10.26 -11.04 -7.95
N LEU A 188 11.59 -10.87 -7.83
CA LEU A 188 12.54 -11.62 -8.65
C LEU A 188 12.47 -13.12 -8.39
N LYS A 189 12.35 -13.53 -7.13
CA LYS A 189 12.21 -14.93 -6.72
C LYS A 189 10.94 -15.54 -7.31
N LEU A 190 9.79 -14.86 -7.18
CA LEU A 190 8.52 -15.29 -7.77
C LEU A 190 8.63 -15.47 -9.28
N LYS A 191 9.26 -14.53 -9.98
CA LYS A 191 9.49 -14.64 -11.44
C LYS A 191 10.38 -15.82 -11.79
N CYS A 192 11.45 -16.05 -11.04
CA CYS A 192 12.39 -17.14 -11.27
C CYS A 192 11.68 -18.51 -11.21
N PHE A 193 10.97 -18.77 -10.12
CA PHE A 193 10.26 -20.05 -9.95
C PHE A 193 9.09 -20.19 -10.94
N MET A 194 8.37 -19.10 -11.24
CA MET A 194 7.33 -19.12 -12.26
C MET A 194 7.87 -19.52 -13.65
N HIS A 195 9.12 -19.19 -13.98
CA HIS A 195 9.75 -19.61 -15.25
C HIS A 195 10.15 -21.09 -15.28
N GLN A 196 10.13 -21.78 -14.15
CA GLN A 196 10.44 -23.21 -14.04
C GLN A 196 9.19 -24.09 -14.10
N LEU A 197 7.99 -23.48 -14.02
CA LEU A 197 6.72 -24.20 -14.07
C LEU A 197 6.55 -24.87 -15.44
N ASP A 198 6.41 -26.18 -15.41
CA ASP A 198 6.22 -27.02 -16.60
C ASP A 198 5.10 -28.06 -16.37
N PRO A 199 4.18 -28.29 -17.32
CA PRO A 199 3.15 -29.34 -17.23
C PRO A 199 3.66 -30.77 -16.98
N VAL A 200 4.93 -31.07 -17.28
CA VAL A 200 5.55 -32.38 -16.98
C VAL A 200 6.34 -32.40 -15.66
N ASN A 201 6.49 -31.27 -14.98
CA ASN A 201 7.33 -31.17 -13.79
C ASN A 201 6.51 -30.80 -12.54
N LEU A 202 6.00 -31.82 -11.84
CA LEU A 202 5.24 -31.62 -10.61
C LEU A 202 6.08 -30.99 -9.48
N GLU A 203 7.37 -31.33 -9.40
CA GLU A 203 8.29 -30.83 -8.38
C GLU A 203 8.42 -29.30 -8.47
N SER A 204 8.59 -28.75 -9.69
CA SER A 204 8.64 -27.30 -9.90
C SER A 204 7.39 -26.56 -9.39
N VAL A 205 6.22 -27.20 -9.49
CA VAL A 205 4.96 -26.64 -9.02
C VAL A 205 4.89 -26.68 -7.50
N GLU A 206 5.35 -27.76 -6.87
CA GLU A 206 5.42 -27.91 -5.42
C GLU A 206 6.39 -26.91 -4.80
N GLU A 207 7.57 -26.73 -5.39
CA GLU A 207 8.53 -25.70 -4.97
C GLU A 207 7.92 -24.29 -5.05
N TYR A 208 7.16 -23.98 -6.10
CA TYR A 208 6.45 -22.69 -6.20
C TYR A 208 5.33 -22.55 -5.16
N ARG A 209 4.62 -23.64 -4.83
CA ARG A 209 3.61 -23.64 -3.76
C ARG A 209 4.25 -23.34 -2.41
N ASP A 210 5.35 -24.00 -2.09
CA ASP A 210 6.09 -23.80 -0.84
C ASP A 210 6.62 -22.37 -0.74
N LEU A 211 7.15 -21.83 -1.86
CA LEU A 211 7.55 -20.43 -1.95
C LEU A 211 6.40 -19.49 -1.56
N LEU A 212 5.22 -19.67 -2.18
CA LEU A 212 4.06 -18.83 -1.93
C LEU A 212 3.53 -18.96 -0.50
N GLN A 213 3.64 -20.13 0.13
CA GLN A 213 3.28 -20.31 1.53
C GLN A 213 4.24 -19.55 2.44
N ASN A 214 5.55 -19.71 2.24
CA ASN A 214 6.59 -19.09 3.07
C ASN A 214 6.60 -17.56 2.95
N GLU A 215 6.60 -17.01 1.73
CA GLU A 215 6.69 -15.55 1.49
C GLU A 215 5.41 -14.81 1.91
N SER A 216 4.27 -15.50 1.97
CA SER A 216 3.01 -14.92 2.43
C SER A 216 2.84 -14.88 3.95
N ALA A 217 3.65 -15.65 4.68
CA ALA A 217 3.53 -15.85 6.13
C ALA A 217 4.36 -14.83 6.95
N MET A 218 4.97 -13.83 6.31
CA MET A 218 5.75 -12.80 7.01
C MET A 218 4.85 -11.77 7.70
N GLU A 219 4.13 -12.19 8.75
CA GLU A 219 3.30 -11.32 9.59
C GLU A 219 4.11 -10.20 10.25
N GLU A 220 5.39 -10.46 10.56
CA GLU A 220 6.30 -9.48 11.16
C GLU A 220 6.53 -8.26 10.25
N PHE A 221 6.47 -8.46 8.93
CA PHE A 221 6.69 -7.39 7.95
C PHE A 221 5.56 -6.35 7.99
N GLU A 222 4.32 -6.77 8.24
CA GLU A 222 3.19 -5.85 8.40
C GLU A 222 3.38 -4.95 9.62
N GLY A 223 3.84 -5.52 10.73
CA GLY A 223 4.16 -4.78 11.95
C GLY A 223 5.29 -3.77 11.72
N TYR A 224 6.31 -4.18 10.96
CA TYR A 224 7.43 -3.31 10.58
C TYR A 224 6.96 -2.12 9.75
N LEU A 225 6.20 -2.36 8.68
CA LEU A 225 5.73 -1.32 7.78
C LEU A 225 4.71 -0.37 8.44
N ASN A 226 3.81 -0.90 9.26
CA ASN A 226 2.73 -0.10 9.86
C ASN A 226 3.12 0.62 11.15
N ASN A 227 4.21 0.21 11.81
CA ASN A 227 4.63 0.81 13.07
C ASN A 227 6.04 1.38 13.03
N GLN A 228 7.01 0.70 12.43
CA GLN A 228 8.42 1.09 12.49
C GLN A 228 8.84 2.03 11.37
N PHE A 229 8.24 1.88 10.17
CA PHE A 229 8.51 2.79 9.04
C PHE A 229 7.74 4.11 9.14
N VAL A 230 6.77 4.20 10.04
CA VAL A 230 5.98 5.41 10.24
C VAL A 230 6.81 6.48 10.95
N TYR A 231 6.97 7.64 10.33
CA TYR A 231 7.62 8.78 10.95
C TYR A 231 6.79 9.32 12.12
N CYS A 232 5.55 9.72 11.86
CA CYS A 232 4.65 10.22 12.88
C CYS A 232 3.19 9.96 12.50
N LYS A 233 2.44 9.30 13.40
CA LYS A 233 1.02 8.99 13.17
C LYS A 233 0.14 10.24 13.05
N CYS A 234 0.56 11.36 13.66
CA CYS A 234 -0.16 12.64 13.60
C CYS A 234 -0.13 13.28 12.22
N MET A 235 0.82 12.89 11.36
CA MET A 235 0.98 13.44 10.03
C MET A 235 0.10 12.75 8.98
N TYR A 236 -0.60 11.67 9.36
CA TYR A 236 -1.53 11.02 8.46
C TYR A 236 -2.82 11.83 8.29
N PRO A 237 -3.40 11.85 7.09
CA PRO A 237 -4.69 12.48 6.88
C PRO A 237 -5.72 11.84 7.80
N ILE A 238 -6.35 12.67 8.64
CA ILE A 238 -7.42 12.23 9.54
C ILE A 238 -8.53 11.65 8.65
N PRO A 239 -8.96 10.40 8.87
CA PRO A 239 -10.03 9.81 8.08
C PRO A 239 -11.29 10.67 8.24
N THR A 240 -11.63 11.40 7.18
CA THR A 240 -12.85 12.19 7.16
C THR A 240 -14.01 11.20 7.04
N CYS A 241 -14.90 11.22 8.04
CA CYS A 241 -16.10 10.41 8.01
C CYS A 241 -16.81 10.56 6.65
N PRO A 242 -17.25 9.48 5.98
CA PRO A 242 -17.99 9.58 4.72
C PRO A 242 -19.18 10.56 4.80
N ILE A 243 -19.76 10.68 5.99
CA ILE A 243 -20.87 11.58 6.32
C ILE A 243 -20.45 13.07 6.27
N LEU A 244 -19.20 13.40 6.60
CA LEU A 244 -18.69 14.78 6.55
C LEU A 244 -18.49 15.27 5.10
N LYS A 245 -18.07 14.39 4.18
CA LYS A 245 -18.06 14.71 2.74
C LYS A 245 -19.46 14.99 2.21
N LEU A 246 -20.46 14.25 2.69
CA LEU A 246 -21.87 14.53 2.37
C LEU A 246 -22.32 15.87 2.98
N LYS A 247 -22.02 16.19 4.24
CA LYS A 247 -22.47 17.45 4.85
C LYS A 247 -22.02 18.72 4.11
N CYS A 248 -20.87 18.73 3.44
CA CYS A 248 -20.40 19.88 2.66
C CYS A 248 -21.05 20.00 1.27
N SER A 249 -21.63 18.93 0.72
CA SER A 249 -22.37 18.96 -0.56
C SER A 249 -23.88 19.14 -0.35
N HIS A 250 -24.32 19.21 0.90
CA HIS A 250 -25.71 19.09 1.29
C HIS A 250 -26.25 20.39 1.93
N GLN A 251 -26.26 21.48 1.15
CA GLN A 251 -27.22 22.57 1.41
C GLN A 251 -28.66 22.20 0.98
N ASN A 252 -28.88 21.00 0.42
CA ASN A 252 -30.18 20.55 -0.13
C ASN A 252 -30.80 19.29 0.53
N ILE A 253 -30.41 18.89 1.76
CA ILE A 253 -31.03 17.71 2.44
C ILE A 253 -32.50 17.90 2.80
N ALA A 254 -32.99 19.13 2.90
CA ALA A 254 -34.36 19.40 3.31
C ALA A 254 -35.44 18.72 2.42
N ASN A 255 -35.07 18.23 1.23
CA ASN A 255 -35.99 17.61 0.27
C ASN A 255 -35.85 16.08 0.12
N LEU A 256 -34.95 15.41 0.84
CA LEU A 256 -34.85 13.95 0.75
C LEU A 256 -35.84 13.27 1.68
N LYS A 257 -37.08 13.06 1.19
CA LYS A 257 -38.01 12.10 1.78
C LYS A 257 -37.40 10.70 1.68
N TYR A 258 -37.05 10.12 2.82
CA TYR A 258 -36.66 8.73 2.95
C TYR A 258 -37.78 7.84 2.39
N VAL A 259 -37.53 7.15 1.28
CA VAL A 259 -38.39 6.03 0.84
C VAL A 259 -37.72 4.76 1.32
N SER A 260 -38.11 4.31 2.51
CA SER A 260 -37.80 2.95 2.97
C SER A 260 -38.64 1.98 2.14
N ARG A 261 -38.00 1.18 1.29
CA ARG A 261 -38.64 0.00 0.69
C ARG A 261 -38.41 -1.18 1.64
N ILE A 262 -39.52 -1.69 2.20
CA ILE A 262 -39.65 -3.09 2.60
C ILE A 262 -39.89 -3.90 1.32
#